data_AF-A0A2K8VDY5-F1
#
_entry.id   AF-A0A2K8VDY5-F1
#
_cell.length_a   1.000
_cell.length_b   1.000
_cell.length_c   1.000
_cell.angle_alpha   90.00
_cell.angle_beta   90.00
_cell.angle_gamma   90.00
#
_symmetry.space_group_name_H-M   'P 1'
#
loop_
_entity.id
_entity.type
_entity.pdbx_description
1 polymer ?
#
loop_
_entity_poly.entity_id
_entity_poly.type
_entity_poly.pdbx_seq_one_letter_code
_entity_poly.pdbx_strand_id
1 'polypeptide(L)'
;MVSQEIQSEYVYKKEKKKQKPKSRIKWNYVDSDSLVLYKDGTFHRTKFYHYHEILYSELKGEWKIEKDTLILNIKLEKESKSDKKWNEINSTITYRIKKRKIKPINGIEFYAIQNLKLVKK
;
A
#
# COMPACT_ATOMS: atom_id res chain seq x y z
N MET A 1 -7.84 4.78 23.81
CA MET A 1 -7.45 4.52 22.40
C MET A 1 -8.56 5.12 21.54
N VAL A 2 -8.35 6.32 20.99
CA VAL A 2 -9.35 6.92 20.09
C VAL A 2 -9.18 6.23 18.75
N SER A 3 -10.17 5.42 18.35
CA SER A 3 -10.18 4.83 17.01
C SER A 3 -10.34 5.96 16.01
N GLN A 4 -9.35 6.19 15.15
CA GLN A 4 -9.47 7.19 14.07
C GLN A 4 -10.63 6.81 13.15
N GLU A 5 -11.47 7.78 12.80
CA GLU A 5 -12.57 7.54 11.88
C GLU A 5 -12.06 7.33 10.46
N ILE A 6 -12.28 6.13 9.91
CA ILE A 6 -11.88 5.77 8.55
C ILE A 6 -12.82 6.42 7.53
N GLN A 7 -12.25 7.24 6.65
CA GLN A 7 -12.93 7.82 5.49
C GLN A 7 -13.05 6.80 4.35
N SER A 8 -11.95 6.14 4.00
CA SER A 8 -11.95 5.13 2.94
C SER A 8 -10.79 4.15 3.11
N GLU A 9 -10.99 2.93 2.61
CA GLU A 9 -9.98 1.88 2.65
C GLU A 9 -9.85 1.27 1.26
N TYR A 10 -8.62 1.17 0.76
CA TYR A 10 -8.29 0.59 -0.52
C TYR A 10 -7.31 -0.55 -0.36
N VAL A 11 -7.60 -1.70 -0.98
CA VAL A 11 -6.78 -2.90 -0.83
C VAL A 11 -6.49 -3.53 -2.19
N TYR A 12 -5.30 -4.09 -2.30
CA TYR A 12 -4.89 -5.06 -3.31
C TYR A 12 -4.25 -6.26 -2.60
N LYS A 13 -4.62 -7.47 -3.04
CA LYS A 13 -4.07 -8.72 -2.53
C LYS A 13 -3.99 -9.76 -3.63
N LYS A 14 -2.87 -10.45 -3.72
CA LYS A 14 -2.62 -11.54 -4.67
C LYS A 14 -1.78 -12.62 -4.01
N GLU A 15 -2.31 -13.83 -4.00
CA GLU A 15 -1.62 -15.00 -3.48
C GLU A 15 -1.57 -16.07 -4.58
N LYS A 16 -0.40 -16.69 -4.77
CA LYS A 16 -0.25 -17.84 -5.68
C LYS A 16 0.61 -18.91 -5.01
N LYS A 17 0.09 -20.13 -5.00
CA LYS A 17 0.87 -21.32 -4.65
C LYS A 17 1.36 -21.96 -5.95
N LYS A 18 2.67 -22.09 -6.14
CA LYS A 18 3.25 -22.83 -7.29
C LYS A 18 4.09 -23.98 -6.79
N GLN A 19 3.85 -25.16 -7.38
CA GLN A 19 4.68 -26.34 -7.21
C GLN A 19 5.36 -26.62 -8.55
N LYS A 20 6.69 -26.68 -8.59
CA LYS A 20 7.38 -27.11 -9.82
C LYS A 20 7.13 -28.61 -9.99
N PRO A 21 6.60 -29.10 -11.12
CA PRO A 21 6.21 -30.51 -11.27
C PRO A 21 7.35 -31.53 -11.10
N LYS A 22 8.62 -31.10 -11.22
CA LYS A 22 9.82 -31.95 -11.05
C LYS A 22 10.62 -31.67 -9.77
N SER A 23 10.19 -30.72 -8.94
CA SER A 23 10.91 -30.30 -7.74
C SER A 23 9.94 -30.31 -6.56
N ARG A 24 10.31 -30.96 -5.46
CA ARG A 24 9.51 -30.95 -4.21
C ARG A 24 9.40 -29.55 -3.58
N ILE A 25 10.01 -28.53 -4.19
CA ILE A 25 10.01 -27.18 -3.66
C ILE A 25 8.68 -26.49 -3.98
N LYS A 26 7.94 -26.19 -2.92
CA LYS A 26 6.72 -25.37 -2.93
C LYS A 26 7.13 -23.92 -2.76
N TRP A 27 6.67 -23.03 -3.64
CA TRP A 27 6.87 -21.60 -3.49
C TRP A 27 5.53 -20.91 -3.31
N ASN A 28 5.47 -20.03 -2.30
CA ASN A 28 4.33 -19.16 -2.05
C ASN A 28 4.71 -17.76 -2.52
N TYR A 29 3.89 -17.19 -3.40
CA TYR A 29 3.96 -15.80 -3.81
C TYR A 29 2.83 -15.05 -3.11
N VAL A 30 3.16 -13.99 -2.38
CA VAL A 30 2.18 -13.11 -1.72
C VAL A 30 2.53 -11.67 -2.01
N ASP A 31 1.55 -10.89 -2.45
CA ASP A 31 1.68 -9.47 -2.74
C ASP A 31 0.44 -8.77 -2.19
N SER A 32 0.64 -7.81 -1.28
CA SER A 32 -0.42 -7.13 -0.54
C SER A 32 -0.09 -5.65 -0.40
N ASP A 33 -1.10 -4.80 -0.62
CA ASP A 33 -1.00 -3.35 -0.47
C ASP A 33 -2.34 -2.84 0.09
N SER A 34 -2.29 -2.15 1.22
CA SER A 34 -3.45 -1.56 1.88
C SER A 34 -3.20 -0.08 2.13
N LEU A 35 -4.18 0.76 1.79
CA LEU A 35 -4.20 2.20 2.03
C LEU A 35 -5.49 2.56 2.77
N VAL A 36 -5.32 3.16 3.95
CA VAL A 36 -6.42 3.69 4.77
C VAL A 36 -6.30 5.20 4.80
N LEU A 37 -7.38 5.88 4.40
CA LEU A 37 -7.54 7.32 4.54
C LEU A 37 -8.45 7.60 5.74
N TYR A 38 -7.99 8.43 6.67
CA TYR A 38 -8.75 8.85 7.85
C TYR A 38 -9.42 10.20 7.62
N LYS A 39 -10.53 10.46 8.32
CA LYS A 39 -11.28 11.72 8.22
C LYS A 39 -10.50 12.95 8.70
N ASP A 40 -9.49 12.75 9.55
CA ASP A 40 -8.61 13.80 10.06
C ASP A 40 -7.57 14.30 9.03
N GLY A 41 -7.61 13.78 7.80
CA GLY A 41 -6.68 14.16 6.73
C GLY A 41 -5.37 13.36 6.74
N THR A 42 -5.20 12.40 7.66
CA THR A 42 -4.04 11.51 7.70
C THR A 42 -4.29 10.20 6.96
N PHE A 43 -3.21 9.52 6.55
CA PHE A 43 -3.28 8.19 5.95
C PHE A 43 -2.29 7.23 6.60
N HIS A 44 -2.60 5.95 6.44
CA HIS A 44 -1.67 4.86 6.70
C HIS A 44 -1.67 3.91 5.50
N ARG A 45 -0.47 3.52 5.03
CA ARG A 45 -0.32 2.55 3.97
C ARG A 45 0.65 1.46 4.37
N THR A 46 0.35 0.22 4.03
CA THR A 46 1.23 -0.93 4.25
C THR A 46 1.36 -1.74 2.99
N LYS A 47 2.59 -2.00 2.57
CA LYS A 47 2.95 -2.89 1.47
C LYS A 47 3.72 -4.08 2.00
N PHE A 48 3.42 -5.25 1.46
CA PHE A 48 4.10 -6.49 1.78
C PHE A 48 4.22 -7.33 0.52
N TYR A 49 5.44 -7.72 0.19
CA TYR A 49 5.73 -8.60 -0.92
C TYR A 49 6.63 -9.74 -0.46
N HIS A 50 6.25 -10.96 -0.82
CA HIS A 50 6.99 -12.16 -0.51
C HIS A 50 7.15 -13.01 -1.78
N TYR A 51 8.36 -13.00 -2.32
CA TYR A 51 8.80 -13.90 -3.38
C TYR A 51 10.33 -13.94 -3.43
N HIS A 52 10.92 -15.06 -2.97
CA HIS A 52 12.35 -15.23 -2.72
C HIS A 52 12.96 -14.28 -1.68
N GLU A 53 12.45 -13.05 -1.56
CA GLU A 53 12.77 -12.06 -0.53
C GLU A 53 11.49 -11.56 0.14
N ILE A 54 11.62 -10.99 1.34
CA ILE A 54 10.54 -10.31 2.06
C ILE A 54 10.80 -8.81 1.92
N LEU A 55 9.94 -8.12 1.18
CA LEU A 55 9.92 -6.67 1.11
C LEU A 55 8.73 -6.15 1.89
N TYR A 56 8.96 -5.12 2.68
CA TYR A 56 7.95 -4.48 3.51
C TYR A 56 8.09 -2.97 3.42
N SER A 57 6.97 -2.27 3.44
CA SER A 57 7.00 -0.85 3.77
C SER A 57 5.71 -0.38 4.45
N GLU A 58 5.85 0.49 5.44
CA GLU A 58 4.76 1.29 5.97
C GLU A 58 5.01 2.77 5.70
N LEU A 59 3.95 3.48 5.35
CA LEU A 59 3.99 4.92 5.09
C LEU A 59 2.89 5.63 5.88
N LYS A 60 3.23 6.79 6.45
CA LYS A 60 2.28 7.70 7.09
C LYS A 60 2.47 9.12 6.60
N GLY A 61 1.40 9.88 6.66
CA GLY A 61 1.42 11.30 6.35
C GLY A 61 0.02 11.83 6.12
N GLU A 62 -0.07 12.82 5.24
CA GLU A 62 -1.31 13.54 4.96
C GLU A 62 -1.81 13.22 3.56
N TRP A 63 -3.12 13.28 3.37
CA TRP A 63 -3.73 13.11 2.06
C TRP A 63 -4.64 14.28 1.72
N LYS A 64 -4.76 14.54 0.42
CA LYS A 64 -5.77 15.45 -0.12
C LYS A 64 -6.26 14.95 -1.46
N ILE A 65 -7.46 15.39 -1.84
CA ILE A 65 -8.02 15.14 -3.16
C ILE A 65 -8.13 16.47 -3.90
N GLU A 66 -7.53 16.52 -5.08
CA GLU A 66 -7.64 17.65 -6.01
C GLU A 66 -8.25 17.15 -7.31
N LYS A 67 -9.49 17.59 -7.61
CA LYS A 67 -10.29 17.09 -8.73
C LYS A 67 -10.46 15.57 -8.62
N ASP A 68 -9.86 14.81 -9.54
CA ASP A 68 -9.89 13.33 -9.57
C ASP A 68 -8.55 12.70 -9.13
N THR A 69 -7.69 13.49 -8.49
CA THR A 69 -6.35 13.05 -8.08
C THR A 69 -6.25 12.98 -6.56
N LEU A 70 -5.97 11.79 -6.04
CA LEU A 70 -5.56 11.60 -4.65
C LEU A 70 -4.04 11.82 -4.55
N ILE A 71 -3.64 12.71 -3.66
CA ILE A 71 -2.25 13.06 -3.38
C ILE A 71 -1.94 12.64 -1.95
N LEU A 72 -0.90 11.83 -1.77
CA LEU A 72 -0.37 11.43 -0.48
C LEU A 72 0.97 12.12 -0.26
N ASN A 73 1.05 12.97 0.76
CA ASN A 73 2.29 13.57 1.22
C ASN A 73 2.85 12.70 2.34
N ILE A 74 3.91 11.96 2.06
CA ILE A 74 4.54 11.06 3.00
C ILE A 74 5.48 11.85 3.89
N LYS A 75 5.34 11.65 5.20
CA LYS A 75 6.20 12.24 6.22
C LYS A 75 7.05 11.19 6.93
N LEU A 76 6.56 9.96 7.03
CA LEU A 76 7.21 8.88 7.76
C LEU A 76 7.19 7.58 6.94
N GLU A 77 8.31 6.88 6.95
CA GLU A 77 8.50 5.58 6.33
C GLU A 77 9.13 4.57 7.29
N LYS A 78 8.82 3.30 7.06
CA LYS A 78 9.38 2.16 7.78
C LYS A 78 9.55 0.99 6.82
N GLU A 79 10.75 0.42 6.73
CA GLU A 79 11.07 -0.64 5.76
C GLU A 79 10.98 -2.06 6.36
N SER A 80 10.94 -2.21 7.68
CA SER A 80 10.66 -3.49 8.33
C SER A 80 9.58 -3.39 9.39
N LYS A 81 8.74 -4.43 9.49
CA LYS A 81 7.70 -4.52 10.51
C LYS A 81 8.28 -4.48 11.93
N SER A 82 9.49 -5.02 12.13
CA SER A 82 10.16 -5.10 13.42
C SER A 82 10.81 -3.79 13.87
N ASP A 83 10.95 -2.80 12.97
CA ASP A 83 11.64 -1.57 13.34
C ASP A 83 10.84 -0.81 14.39
N LYS A 84 11.54 -0.22 15.34
CA LYS A 84 10.92 0.64 16.35
C LYS A 84 10.90 2.10 15.92
N LYS A 85 11.77 2.47 14.97
CA LYS A 85 11.96 3.85 14.51
C LYS A 85 11.25 4.05 13.17
N TRP A 86 10.65 5.23 13.02
CA TRP A 86 10.18 5.74 11.74
C TRP A 86 11.25 6.68 11.19
N ASN A 87 11.48 6.62 9.89
CA ASN A 87 12.35 7.55 9.21
C ASN A 87 11.52 8.72 8.69
N GLU A 88 11.96 9.94 8.96
CA GLU A 88 11.36 11.13 8.37
C GLU A 88 11.78 11.24 6.91
N ILE A 89 10.78 11.39 6.03
CA ILE A 89 11.00 11.56 4.60
C ILE A 89 10.06 12.65 4.08
N ASN A 90 10.39 13.21 2.92
CA ASN A 90 9.51 14.14 2.22
C ASN A 90 9.32 13.64 0.78
N SER A 91 8.23 12.94 0.56
CA SER A 91 7.93 12.32 -0.73
C SER A 91 6.44 12.38 -1.01
N THR A 92 6.06 12.33 -2.29
CA THR A 92 4.66 12.44 -2.71
C THR A 92 4.28 11.29 -3.62
N ILE A 93 3.13 10.67 -3.34
CA ILE A 93 2.50 9.68 -4.21
C ILE A 93 1.20 10.26 -4.77
N THR A 94 1.01 10.13 -6.08
CA THR A 94 -0.21 10.59 -6.74
C THR A 94 -0.97 9.43 -7.39
N TYR A 95 -2.28 9.46 -7.23
CA TYR A 95 -3.21 8.51 -7.83
C TYR A 95 -4.32 9.22 -8.57
N ARG A 96 -4.71 8.67 -9.72
CA ARG A 96 -5.97 8.98 -10.37
C ARG A 96 -7.08 8.12 -9.79
N ILE A 97 -8.10 8.76 -9.26
CA ILE A 97 -9.33 8.11 -8.82
C ILE A 97 -10.14 7.74 -10.07
N LYS A 98 -10.54 6.47 -10.16
CA LYS A 98 -11.41 5.94 -11.23
C LYS A 98 -12.46 5.03 -10.63
N LYS A 99 -13.67 5.57 -10.44
CA LYS A 99 -14.79 4.87 -9.80
C LYS A 99 -14.36 4.34 -8.42
N ARG A 100 -14.37 3.02 -8.23
CA ARG A 100 -14.02 2.35 -6.97
C ARG A 100 -12.56 1.89 -6.91
N LYS A 101 -11.67 2.56 -7.64
CA LYS A 101 -10.26 2.19 -7.74
C LYS A 101 -9.39 3.43 -7.80
N ILE A 102 -8.16 3.32 -7.32
CA ILE A 102 -7.12 4.34 -7.52
C ILE A 102 -5.98 3.75 -8.36
N LYS A 103 -5.50 4.53 -9.33
CA LYS A 103 -4.43 4.16 -10.26
C LYS A 103 -3.24 5.09 -10.04
N PRO A 104 -2.02 4.59 -9.77
CA PRO A 104 -0.85 5.46 -9.66
C PRO A 104 -0.67 6.32 -10.93
N ILE A 105 -0.34 7.60 -10.78
CA ILE A 105 -0.03 8.50 -11.91
C ILE A 105 1.46 8.43 -12.22
N ASN A 106 2.32 8.41 -11.19
CA ASN A 106 3.77 8.26 -11.31
C ASN A 106 4.24 6.91 -10.77
N GLY A 107 5.19 6.30 -11.48
CA GLY A 107 5.74 4.97 -11.21
C GLY A 107 6.50 4.93 -9.89
N ILE A 108 5.83 4.49 -8.83
CA ILE A 108 6.48 4.08 -7.59
C ILE A 108 6.63 2.58 -7.71
N GLU A 109 7.74 2.15 -8.31
CA GLU A 109 8.00 0.72 -8.42
C GLU A 109 8.44 0.15 -7.09
N PHE A 110 7.84 -0.98 -6.73
CA PHE A 110 8.58 -2.23 -6.62
C PHE A 110 7.76 -3.31 -7.37
N TYR A 111 7.60 -3.16 -8.70
CA TYR A 111 7.14 -4.20 -9.68
C TYR A 111 5.64 -4.47 -9.93
N ALA A 112 4.76 -3.50 -9.70
CA ALA A 112 3.66 -3.20 -10.62
C ALA A 112 2.81 -2.04 -10.08
N ILE A 113 2.44 -1.13 -10.97
CA ILE A 113 1.38 -0.14 -10.78
C ILE A 113 0.07 -0.90 -10.52
N GLN A 114 -0.18 -1.30 -9.28
CA GLN A 114 -1.39 -2.04 -8.92
C GLN A 114 -2.53 -1.08 -8.60
N ASN A 115 -3.71 -1.38 -9.15
CA ASN A 115 -4.89 -0.60 -8.84
C ASN A 115 -5.41 -1.03 -7.47
N LEU A 116 -5.39 -0.15 -6.48
CA LEU A 116 -6.03 -0.41 -5.20
C LEU A 116 -7.55 -0.27 -5.38
N LYS A 117 -8.32 -1.23 -4.84
CA LYS A 117 -9.78 -1.26 -4.96
C LYS A 117 -10.38 -0.82 -3.63
N LEU A 118 -11.40 0.03 -3.70
CA LEU A 118 -12.15 0.47 -2.53
C LEU A 118 -12.87 -0.73 -1.88
N VAL A 119 -12.67 -0.93 -0.59
CA VAL A 119 -13.35 -1.95 0.22
C VAL A 119 -14.80 -1.51 0.47
N LYS A 120 -15.75 -2.45 0.38
CA LYS A 120 -17.13 -2.21 0.83
C LYS A 120 -17.18 -2.41 2.35
N LYS A 121 -17.56 -1.37 3.07
CA LYS A 121 -18.17 -1.55 4.40
C LYS A 121 -19.62 -1.98 4.22
#